data_AF-A0A099Z157-F1
#
_entry.id   AF-A0A099Z157-F1
#
_cell.length_a   1.000
_cell.length_b   1.000
_cell.length_c   1.000
_cell.angle_alpha   90.00
_cell.angle_beta   90.00
_cell.angle_gamma   90.00
#
_symmetry.space_group_name_H-M   'P 1'
#
loop_
_entity.id
_entity.type
_entity.pdbx_description
1 polymer ?
#
loop_
_entity_poly.entity_id
_entity_poly.type
_entity_poly.pdbx_seq_one_letter_code
_entity_poly.pdbx_strand_id
1 'polypeptide(L)'
;IDYTGTESSSPCNKCLNVSWDSTPPCTCTIDFTLEHSFESNVFMYYGLSNFYQNHRRYVKSRDDSQLNGDNSSLLNPSKECEPYRTNEDKPIAPCGAIANSMFNDTLELYRIDNDTRIPIPLIKKGIAWWTDKNVKFRNPSGETNNLTALFQGTTKPVNWPKPVYMLDSEPDNNGFINEDFIVWMRTAALPTFRKLYRLIERKNNLQPTLQAGKYSLDITYNYPVHSFDGRKRMILSTISWMGGKNPFLGIAYITVGSICFFLGVVLLIIHHKYGNRNTSADIPN
;
A
#
# COMPACT_ATOMS: atom_id res chain seq x y z
N ILE A 1 -3.95 12.36 6.55
CA ILE A 1 -3.44 13.66 6.11
C ILE A 1 -3.45 13.66 4.58
N ASP A 2 -4.31 14.45 3.94
CA ASP A 2 -4.24 14.65 2.48
C ASP A 2 -3.11 15.64 2.19
N TYR A 3 -2.22 15.29 1.27
CA TYR A 3 -1.09 16.14 0.87
C TYR A 3 -1.08 16.43 -0.63
N THR A 4 -2.21 16.24 -1.31
CA THR A 4 -2.31 16.39 -2.77
C THR A 4 -1.97 17.81 -3.22
N GLY A 5 -2.41 18.83 -2.48
CA GLY A 5 -2.15 20.23 -2.81
C GLY A 5 -3.24 20.92 -3.63
N THR A 6 -4.44 20.33 -3.80
CA THR A 6 -5.49 20.91 -4.68
C THR A 6 -6.03 22.27 -4.23
N GLU A 7 -6.00 22.54 -2.93
CA GLU A 7 -6.43 23.83 -2.39
C GLU A 7 -5.27 24.82 -2.44
N SER A 8 -5.53 26.06 -2.82
CA SER A 8 -4.51 27.13 -2.87
C SER A 8 -3.89 27.45 -1.51
N SER A 9 -4.61 27.16 -0.42
CA SER A 9 -4.14 27.25 0.97
C SER A 9 -3.16 26.14 1.35
N SER A 10 -3.10 25.04 0.58
CA SER A 10 -2.26 23.89 0.91
C SER A 10 -0.78 24.20 0.67
N PRO A 11 0.13 23.91 1.62
CA PRO A 11 1.58 24.07 1.43
C PRO A 11 2.14 23.28 0.24
N CYS A 12 1.43 22.22 -0.19
CA CYS A 12 1.82 21.37 -1.32
C CYS A 12 1.26 21.84 -2.67
N ASN A 13 0.42 22.90 -2.71
CA ASN A 13 -0.11 23.43 -3.96
C ASN A 13 0.98 23.87 -4.95
N LYS A 14 2.07 24.42 -4.43
CA LYS A 14 3.26 24.81 -5.20
C LYS A 14 3.91 23.66 -5.98
N CYS A 15 3.66 22.41 -5.59
CA CYS A 15 4.23 21.23 -6.25
C CYS A 15 3.32 20.62 -7.33
N LEU A 16 2.09 21.10 -7.52
CA LEU A 16 1.15 20.49 -8.48
C LEU A 16 1.60 20.59 -9.94
N ASN A 17 2.21 21.72 -10.31
CA ASN A 17 2.63 22.02 -11.69
C ASN A 17 4.15 21.83 -11.90
N VAL A 18 4.84 21.29 -10.91
CA VAL A 18 6.28 21.04 -11.00
C VAL A 18 6.49 19.65 -11.58
N SER A 19 7.34 19.56 -12.61
CA SER A 19 7.70 18.27 -13.19
C SER A 19 8.48 17.43 -12.18
N TRP A 20 8.28 16.11 -12.23
CA TRP A 20 8.94 15.16 -11.33
C TRP A 20 10.46 15.06 -11.55
N ASP A 21 10.96 15.55 -12.68
CA ASP A 21 12.38 15.63 -13.04
C ASP A 21 13.03 16.97 -12.68
N SER A 22 12.32 17.85 -11.97
CA SER A 22 12.84 19.16 -11.59
C SER A 22 14.04 19.03 -10.65
N THR A 23 15.10 19.78 -10.93
CA THR A 23 16.26 19.93 -10.03
C THR A 23 16.30 21.37 -9.50
N PRO A 24 16.10 21.61 -8.19
CA PRO A 24 15.86 20.65 -7.10
C PRO A 24 14.44 20.04 -7.11
N PRO A 25 14.24 18.86 -6.46
CA PRO A 25 12.92 18.24 -6.37
C PRO A 25 11.96 19.11 -5.54
N CYS A 26 10.67 19.09 -5.89
CA CYS A 26 9.68 19.88 -5.14
C CYS A 26 9.41 19.26 -3.77
N THR A 27 9.56 20.07 -2.72
CA THR A 27 9.27 19.65 -1.34
C THR A 27 8.19 20.52 -0.72
N CYS A 28 7.33 19.89 0.07
CA CYS A 28 6.33 20.58 0.89
C CYS A 28 6.26 19.95 2.28
N THR A 29 5.82 20.75 3.25
CA THR A 29 5.71 20.36 4.65
C THR A 29 4.27 20.54 5.09
N ILE A 30 3.72 19.54 5.77
CA ILE A 30 2.38 19.62 6.36
C ILE A 30 2.49 19.36 7.84
N ASP A 31 2.11 20.36 8.63
CA ASP A 31 2.01 20.24 10.07
C ASP A 31 0.62 19.73 10.47
N PHE A 32 0.58 18.81 11.43
CA PHE A 32 -0.65 18.24 11.95
C PHE A 32 -0.49 17.91 13.43
N THR A 33 -1.62 17.77 14.14
CA THR A 33 -1.63 17.42 15.57
C THR A 33 -2.26 16.05 15.74
N LEU A 34 -1.63 15.19 16.55
CA LEU A 34 -2.22 13.95 17.03
C LEU A 34 -2.98 14.24 18.32
N GLU A 35 -4.30 14.04 18.31
CA GLU A 35 -5.17 14.22 19.48
C GLU A 35 -4.96 13.12 20.53
N HIS A 36 -4.62 11.91 20.09
CA HIS A 36 -4.44 10.75 20.94
C HIS A 36 -3.09 10.07 20.66
N SER A 37 -2.49 9.54 21.73
CA SER A 37 -1.26 8.75 21.65
C SER A 37 -1.52 7.39 21.01
N PHE A 38 -0.52 6.89 20.28
CA PHE A 38 -0.48 5.54 19.72
C PHE A 38 0.38 4.65 20.62
N GLU A 39 -0.25 3.71 21.33
CA GLU A 39 0.40 2.87 22.33
C GLU A 39 1.15 1.66 21.76
N SER A 40 0.76 1.19 20.57
CA SER A 40 1.32 -0.01 19.93
C SER A 40 2.16 0.33 18.70
N ASN A 41 2.64 -0.69 17.98
CA ASN A 41 3.31 -0.51 16.71
C ASN A 41 2.41 0.30 15.75
N VAL A 42 2.99 1.32 15.13
CA VAL A 42 2.28 2.19 14.21
C VAL A 42 2.70 1.87 12.78
N PHE A 43 1.71 1.76 11.91
CA PHE A 43 1.87 1.47 10.51
C PHE A 43 1.60 2.74 9.72
N MET A 44 2.58 3.20 8.97
CA MET A 44 2.48 4.35 8.08
C MET A 44 2.15 3.87 6.67
N TYR A 45 1.04 4.34 6.12
CA TYR A 45 0.61 4.01 4.76
C TYR A 45 0.59 5.26 3.88
N TYR A 46 0.91 5.09 2.61
CA TYR A 46 0.44 6.03 1.58
C TYR A 46 -0.88 5.52 1.01
N GLY A 47 -1.79 6.45 0.73
CA GLY A 47 -3.07 6.19 0.11
C GLY A 47 -3.19 6.93 -1.21
N LEU A 48 -3.66 6.23 -2.22
CA LEU A 48 -4.01 6.79 -3.52
C LEU A 48 -5.51 6.64 -3.75
N SER A 49 -6.08 7.59 -4.47
CA SER A 49 -7.47 7.55 -4.91
C SER A 49 -7.57 7.93 -6.38
N ASN A 50 -8.66 7.50 -7.00
CA ASN A 50 -8.86 7.59 -8.44
C ASN A 50 -7.74 6.90 -9.25
N PHE A 51 -7.13 5.84 -8.70
CA PHE A 51 -6.06 5.09 -9.34
C PHE A 51 -6.48 3.62 -9.53
N TYR A 52 -6.81 3.26 -10.76
CA TYR A 52 -7.44 1.97 -11.09
C TYR A 52 -6.43 0.84 -11.30
N GLN A 53 -5.77 0.36 -10.23
CA GLN A 53 -4.87 -0.80 -10.29
C GLN A 53 -5.56 -2.09 -10.73
N ASN A 54 -6.89 -2.17 -10.60
CA ASN A 54 -7.70 -3.33 -10.95
C ASN A 54 -8.10 -3.40 -12.43
N HIS A 55 -7.71 -2.41 -13.25
CA HIS A 55 -8.00 -2.44 -14.67
C HIS A 55 -7.32 -3.65 -15.35
N ARG A 56 -8.06 -4.44 -16.14
CA ARG A 56 -7.58 -5.72 -16.73
C ARG A 56 -6.23 -5.61 -17.43
N ARG A 57 -6.04 -4.59 -18.27
CA ARG A 57 -4.77 -4.36 -18.99
C ARG A 57 -3.63 -3.98 -18.05
N TYR A 58 -3.92 -3.26 -16.98
CA TYR A 58 -2.92 -2.88 -15.98
C TYR A 58 -2.46 -4.10 -15.18
N VAL A 59 -3.40 -4.91 -14.66
CA VAL A 59 -3.12 -6.12 -13.88
C VAL A 59 -2.31 -7.15 -14.67
N LYS A 60 -2.61 -7.30 -15.97
CA LYS A 60 -1.91 -8.24 -16.86
C LYS A 60 -0.50 -7.79 -17.24
N SER A 61 -0.21 -6.48 -17.18
CA SER A 61 1.05 -5.91 -17.67
C SER A 61 2.17 -6.08 -16.66
N ARG A 62 2.68 -7.32 -16.55
CA ARG A 62 3.85 -7.74 -15.77
C ARG A 62 4.34 -9.11 -16.27
N ASP A 63 5.55 -9.49 -15.89
CA ASP A 63 6.10 -10.82 -16.13
C ASP A 63 6.51 -11.48 -14.80
N ASP A 64 5.74 -12.45 -14.34
CA ASP A 64 5.99 -13.13 -13.07
C ASP A 64 7.26 -14.01 -13.11
N SER A 65 7.68 -14.52 -14.28
CA SER A 65 8.93 -15.28 -14.43
C SER A 65 10.14 -14.37 -14.32
N GLN A 66 10.08 -13.18 -14.95
CA GLN A 66 11.12 -12.15 -14.80
C GLN A 66 11.25 -11.71 -13.33
N LEU A 67 10.13 -11.44 -12.66
CA LEU A 67 10.10 -11.00 -11.25
C LEU A 67 10.57 -12.09 -10.27
N ASN A 68 10.50 -13.37 -10.68
CA ASN A 68 11.05 -14.50 -9.96
C ASN A 68 12.53 -14.77 -10.32
N GLY A 69 13.18 -13.89 -11.07
CA GLY A 69 14.62 -13.95 -11.36
C GLY A 69 15.01 -14.94 -12.45
N ASP A 70 14.08 -15.36 -13.33
CA ASP A 70 14.43 -16.21 -14.47
C ASP A 70 15.27 -15.45 -15.50
N ASN A 71 16.49 -15.94 -15.77
CA ASN A 71 17.44 -15.27 -16.67
C ASN A 71 16.93 -15.19 -18.12
N SER A 72 16.12 -16.15 -18.58
CA SER A 72 15.57 -16.13 -19.94
C SER A 72 14.51 -15.03 -20.11
N SER A 73 13.63 -14.91 -19.11
CA SER A 73 12.56 -13.90 -19.02
C SER A 73 13.12 -12.51 -18.71
N LEU A 74 14.32 -12.43 -18.12
CA LEU A 74 15.02 -11.16 -17.90
C LEU A 74 15.39 -10.47 -19.22
N LEU A 75 15.91 -11.22 -20.19
CA LEU A 75 16.30 -10.71 -21.51
C LEU A 75 15.15 -10.73 -22.51
N ASN A 76 14.19 -11.64 -22.35
CA ASN A 76 13.03 -11.78 -23.23
C ASN A 76 11.72 -11.78 -22.43
N PRO A 77 11.31 -10.64 -21.85
CA PRO A 77 10.09 -10.56 -21.06
C PRO A 77 8.84 -10.89 -21.88
N SER A 78 7.76 -11.25 -21.21
CA SER A 78 6.45 -11.59 -21.76
C SER A 78 5.87 -10.47 -22.63
N LYS A 79 5.07 -10.85 -23.63
CA LYS A 79 4.32 -9.90 -24.48
C LYS A 79 3.21 -9.18 -23.71
N GLU A 80 2.72 -9.73 -22.59
CA GLU A 80 1.70 -9.05 -21.77
C GLU A 80 2.24 -7.73 -21.17
N CYS A 81 3.56 -7.54 -21.09
CA CYS A 81 4.19 -6.30 -20.65
C CYS A 81 4.06 -5.13 -21.64
N GLU A 82 3.58 -5.34 -22.87
CA GLU A 82 3.43 -4.25 -23.85
C GLU A 82 2.52 -3.11 -23.34
N PRO A 83 2.88 -1.83 -23.60
CA PRO A 83 4.04 -1.37 -24.37
C PRO A 83 5.36 -1.30 -23.56
N TYR A 84 5.33 -1.52 -22.25
CA TYR A 84 6.47 -1.40 -21.34
C TYR A 84 7.34 -2.66 -21.28
N ARG A 85 7.56 -3.28 -22.44
CA ARG A 85 8.36 -4.50 -22.58
C ARG A 85 9.82 -4.18 -22.92
N THR A 86 10.02 -3.19 -23.80
CA THR A 86 11.33 -2.76 -24.29
C THR A 86 11.40 -1.24 -24.29
N ASN A 87 12.61 -0.69 -24.18
CA ASN A 87 12.90 0.73 -24.37
C ASN A 87 14.26 0.84 -25.09
N GLU A 88 14.34 1.62 -26.17
CA GLU A 88 15.56 1.78 -27.00
C GLU A 88 16.21 0.42 -27.35
N ASP A 89 15.40 -0.52 -27.86
CA ASP A 89 15.78 -1.88 -28.24
C ASP A 89 16.35 -2.77 -27.11
N LYS A 90 16.27 -2.33 -25.85
CA LYS A 90 16.63 -3.12 -24.67
C LYS A 90 15.41 -3.58 -23.89
N PRO A 91 15.40 -4.82 -23.37
CA PRO A 91 14.33 -5.29 -22.48
C PRO A 91 14.31 -4.49 -21.18
N ILE A 92 13.11 -4.11 -20.73
CA ILE A 92 12.93 -3.40 -19.46
C ILE A 92 12.92 -4.41 -18.31
N ALA A 93 13.66 -4.11 -17.24
CA ALA A 93 13.63 -4.86 -15.99
C ALA A 93 13.40 -3.90 -14.81
N PRO A 94 12.26 -3.99 -14.10
CA PRO A 94 11.07 -4.84 -14.34
C PRO A 94 10.15 -4.32 -15.46
N CYS A 95 9.64 -5.20 -16.32
CA CYS A 95 8.69 -4.83 -17.37
C CYS A 95 7.27 -4.60 -16.87
N GLY A 96 6.48 -3.86 -17.65
CA GLY A 96 5.03 -3.74 -17.48
C GLY A 96 4.55 -2.46 -16.79
N ALA A 97 3.27 -2.15 -17.00
CA ALA A 97 2.63 -0.92 -16.55
C ALA A 97 2.59 -0.78 -15.02
N ILE A 98 2.47 -1.92 -14.31
CA ILE A 98 2.46 -1.92 -12.84
C ILE A 98 3.78 -1.39 -12.34
N ALA A 99 4.89 -1.98 -12.77
CA ALA A 99 6.21 -1.58 -12.29
C ALA A 99 6.57 -0.16 -12.76
N ASN A 100 6.28 0.19 -14.02
CA ASN A 100 6.58 1.51 -14.56
C ASN A 100 5.90 2.66 -13.79
N SER A 101 4.73 2.42 -13.20
CA SER A 101 3.99 3.44 -12.43
C SER A 101 4.23 3.40 -10.92
N MET A 102 5.35 2.83 -10.47
CA MET A 102 5.72 2.73 -9.05
C MET A 102 5.65 4.07 -8.33
N PHE A 103 5.02 4.08 -7.16
CA PHE A 103 4.96 5.22 -6.26
C PHE A 103 6.37 5.63 -5.80
N ASN A 104 6.69 6.93 -5.89
CA ASN A 104 8.05 7.44 -5.69
C ASN A 104 8.11 8.76 -4.87
N ASP A 105 7.04 9.15 -4.16
CA ASP A 105 7.18 10.22 -3.15
C ASP A 105 7.98 9.70 -1.95
N THR A 106 8.78 10.59 -1.36
CA THR A 106 9.47 10.32 -0.09
C THR A 106 8.73 11.04 1.03
N LEU A 107 8.31 10.27 2.04
CA LEU A 107 7.61 10.78 3.22
C LEU A 107 8.49 10.64 4.46
N GLU A 108 8.74 11.74 5.16
CA GLU A 108 9.54 11.79 6.39
C GLU A 108 8.74 12.43 7.51
N LEU A 109 8.79 11.84 8.71
CA LEU A 109 7.95 12.23 9.83
C LEU A 109 8.79 12.81 10.96
N TYR A 110 8.38 13.95 11.47
CA TYR A 110 9.02 14.65 12.58
C TYR A 110 8.01 14.93 13.68
N ARG A 111 8.44 14.82 14.93
CA ARG A 111 7.74 15.37 16.10
C ARG A 111 8.23 16.78 16.35
N ILE A 112 7.32 17.69 16.67
CA ILE A 112 7.65 19.06 17.07
C ILE A 112 7.58 19.12 18.59
N ASP A 113 8.71 19.44 19.24
CA ASP A 113 8.82 19.62 20.69
C ASP A 113 9.56 20.93 20.99
N ASN A 114 8.95 21.87 21.72
CA ASN A 114 9.49 23.21 21.97
C ASN A 114 10.11 23.89 20.71
N ASP A 115 9.37 23.86 19.60
CA ASP A 115 9.79 24.35 18.26
C ASP A 115 11.02 23.66 17.63
N THR A 116 11.50 22.55 18.22
CA THR A 116 12.51 21.68 17.62
C THR A 116 11.88 20.51 16.88
N ARG A 117 12.40 20.19 15.68
CA ARG A 117 11.92 19.07 14.86
C ARG A 117 12.78 17.83 15.13
N ILE A 118 12.18 16.84 15.77
CA ILE A 118 12.83 15.58 16.13
C ILE A 118 12.40 14.50 15.13
N PRO A 119 13.33 13.89 14.36
CA PRO A 119 12.97 12.88 13.37
C PRO A 119 12.45 11.59 14.03
N ILE A 120 11.37 11.04 13.47
CA ILE A 120 10.85 9.74 13.87
C ILE A 120 11.51 8.66 13.01
N PRO A 121 12.18 7.65 13.62
CA PRO A 121 12.80 6.58 12.86
C PRO A 121 11.73 5.73 12.17
N LEU A 122 11.83 5.63 10.84
CA LEU A 122 10.91 4.88 10.00
C LEU A 122 11.61 3.61 9.49
N ILE A 123 11.07 2.44 9.82
CA ILE A 123 11.63 1.15 9.40
C ILE A 123 11.08 0.80 8.01
N LYS A 124 11.99 0.47 7.09
CA LYS A 124 11.68 0.13 5.69
C LYS A 124 11.44 -1.37 5.46
N LYS A 125 11.98 -2.24 6.32
CA LYS A 125 11.92 -3.70 6.20
C LYS A 125 10.75 -4.27 7.02
N GLY A 126 10.30 -5.47 6.65
CA GLY A 126 9.15 -6.13 7.30
C GLY A 126 7.78 -5.58 6.91
N ILE A 127 7.70 -4.83 5.81
CA ILE A 127 6.44 -4.29 5.24
C ILE A 127 5.82 -5.22 4.20
N ALA A 128 6.62 -6.08 3.57
CA ALA A 128 6.15 -7.07 2.61
C ALA A 128 5.78 -8.41 3.30
N TRP A 129 4.91 -9.19 2.66
CA TRP A 129 4.60 -10.54 3.13
C TRP A 129 5.80 -11.46 2.94
N TRP A 130 6.03 -12.35 3.90
CA TRP A 130 7.16 -13.27 3.88
C TRP A 130 7.21 -14.11 2.59
N THR A 131 6.07 -14.60 2.11
CA THR A 131 5.99 -15.38 0.86
C THR A 131 6.31 -14.56 -0.38
N ASP A 132 5.91 -13.28 -0.42
CA ASP A 132 6.29 -12.41 -1.52
C ASP A 132 7.81 -12.23 -1.55
N LYS A 133 8.40 -11.89 -0.40
CA LYS A 133 9.84 -11.57 -0.31
C LYS A 133 10.75 -12.77 -0.52
N ASN A 134 10.38 -13.96 -0.04
CA ASN A 134 11.28 -15.12 0.01
C ASN A 134 10.98 -16.18 -1.06
N VAL A 135 9.77 -16.17 -1.64
CA VAL A 135 9.35 -17.19 -2.61
C VAL A 135 9.01 -16.59 -3.96
N LYS A 136 8.15 -15.57 -4.01
CA LYS A 136 7.58 -15.07 -5.26
C LYS A 136 8.50 -14.13 -6.04
N PHE A 137 9.20 -13.23 -5.34
CA PHE A 137 10.13 -12.29 -5.95
C PHE A 137 11.56 -12.73 -5.64
N ARG A 138 12.42 -12.74 -6.65
CA ARG A 138 13.83 -13.11 -6.51
C ARG A 138 14.68 -12.32 -7.49
N ASN A 139 15.88 -11.97 -7.08
CA ASN A 139 16.86 -11.42 -8.01
C ASN A 139 17.37 -12.53 -8.94
N PRO A 140 17.79 -12.17 -10.17
CA PRO A 140 18.42 -13.12 -11.09
C PRO A 140 19.62 -13.81 -10.44
N SER A 141 19.84 -15.07 -10.80
CA SER A 141 20.97 -15.86 -10.29
C SER A 141 22.13 -15.83 -11.28
N GLY A 142 23.36 -15.82 -10.78
CA GLY A 142 24.56 -15.80 -11.60
C GLY A 142 25.83 -16.04 -10.78
N GLU A 143 26.97 -16.03 -11.46
CA GLU A 143 28.28 -16.34 -10.87
C GLU A 143 28.76 -15.28 -9.85
N THR A 144 28.19 -14.07 -9.90
CA THR A 144 28.55 -12.96 -9.01
C THR A 144 27.36 -12.46 -8.22
N ASN A 145 27.60 -11.97 -7.01
CA ASN A 145 26.59 -11.32 -6.17
C ASN A 145 26.34 -9.85 -6.56
N ASN A 146 26.94 -9.35 -7.64
CA ASN A 146 26.79 -7.96 -8.05
C ASN A 146 25.54 -7.79 -8.92
N LEU A 147 24.51 -7.14 -8.37
CA LEU A 147 23.26 -6.89 -9.09
C LEU A 147 23.47 -6.13 -10.41
N THR A 148 24.44 -5.22 -10.48
CA THR A 148 24.70 -4.46 -11.73
C THR A 148 25.12 -5.39 -12.86
N ALA A 149 25.91 -6.43 -12.56
CA ALA A 149 26.31 -7.44 -13.53
C ALA A 149 25.15 -8.39 -13.88
N LEU A 150 24.35 -8.77 -12.88
CA LEU A 150 23.20 -9.66 -13.07
C LEU A 150 22.09 -9.04 -13.95
N PHE A 151 21.92 -7.73 -13.90
CA PHE A 151 20.95 -6.99 -14.71
C PHE A 151 21.54 -6.46 -16.04
N GLN A 152 22.75 -6.87 -16.41
CA GLN A 152 23.39 -6.43 -17.65
C GLN A 152 22.54 -6.81 -18.88
N GLY A 153 22.44 -5.88 -19.84
CA GLY A 153 21.62 -6.05 -21.04
C GLY A 153 20.15 -5.62 -20.87
N THR A 154 19.73 -5.26 -19.67
CA THR A 154 18.40 -4.67 -19.42
C THR A 154 18.46 -3.16 -19.26
N THR A 155 17.29 -2.50 -19.27
CA THR A 155 17.15 -1.07 -19.00
C THR A 155 16.08 -0.81 -17.94
N LYS A 156 16.16 0.37 -17.30
CA LYS A 156 15.18 0.79 -16.30
C LYS A 156 13.82 1.06 -16.93
N PRO A 157 12.72 0.98 -16.17
CA PRO A 157 11.42 1.47 -16.63
C PRO A 157 11.49 2.95 -16.99
N VAL A 158 10.61 3.37 -17.91
CA VAL A 158 10.61 4.70 -18.51
C VAL A 158 10.50 5.80 -17.44
N ASN A 159 9.57 5.63 -16.51
CA ASN A 159 9.28 6.63 -15.46
C ASN A 159 10.13 6.47 -14.20
N TRP A 160 11.14 5.60 -14.21
CA TRP A 160 12.02 5.41 -13.05
C TRP A 160 13.23 6.33 -13.16
N PRO A 161 13.62 7.04 -12.08
CA PRO A 161 14.85 7.85 -12.11
C PRO A 161 16.12 6.99 -12.09
N LYS A 162 16.06 5.83 -11.41
CA LYS A 162 17.18 4.90 -11.20
C LYS A 162 16.75 3.45 -11.48
N PRO A 163 17.68 2.57 -11.89
CA PRO A 163 17.36 1.17 -12.16
C PRO A 163 17.03 0.38 -10.88
N VAL A 164 16.44 -0.80 -11.06
CA VAL A 164 15.94 -1.64 -9.96
C VAL A 164 17.01 -2.11 -8.96
N TYR A 165 18.23 -2.30 -9.42
CA TYR A 165 19.38 -2.68 -8.59
C TYR A 165 20.02 -1.50 -7.85
N MET A 166 19.43 -0.30 -7.92
CA MET A 166 19.85 0.89 -7.17
C MET A 166 18.71 1.42 -6.28
N LEU A 167 17.66 0.62 -6.03
CA LEU A 167 16.51 1.06 -5.23
C LEU A 167 16.90 1.33 -3.78
N ASP A 168 17.73 0.47 -3.18
CA ASP A 168 18.22 0.59 -1.81
C ASP A 168 19.74 0.31 -1.75
N SER A 169 20.39 0.78 -0.69
CA SER A 169 21.80 0.51 -0.41
C SER A 169 22.01 -0.86 0.24
N GLU A 170 21.00 -1.37 0.95
CA GLU A 170 21.07 -2.65 1.65
C GLU A 170 20.82 -3.84 0.67
N PRO A 171 21.74 -4.82 0.58
CA PRO A 171 21.60 -5.94 -0.37
C PRO A 171 20.34 -6.81 -0.15
N ASP A 172 19.87 -6.94 1.09
CA ASP A 172 18.68 -7.71 1.48
C ASP A 172 17.34 -6.98 1.19
N ASN A 173 17.42 -5.76 0.65
CA ASN A 173 16.27 -4.94 0.27
C ASN A 173 16.47 -4.24 -1.09
N ASN A 174 17.26 -4.83 -1.99
CA ASN A 174 17.59 -4.22 -3.29
C ASN A 174 17.28 -5.17 -4.46
N GLY A 175 17.04 -4.63 -5.66
CA GLY A 175 16.56 -5.39 -6.82
C GLY A 175 15.06 -5.71 -6.74
N PHE A 176 14.65 -6.84 -7.32
CA PHE A 176 13.24 -7.28 -7.31
C PHE A 176 12.72 -7.64 -5.91
N ILE A 177 13.62 -7.89 -4.95
CA ILE A 177 13.26 -8.18 -3.56
C ILE A 177 13.09 -6.93 -2.68
N ASN A 178 13.22 -5.72 -3.25
CA ASN A 178 12.97 -4.48 -2.53
C ASN A 178 11.52 -4.45 -2.02
N GLU A 179 11.32 -4.22 -0.73
CA GLU A 179 10.01 -4.36 -0.11
C GLU A 179 9.02 -3.27 -0.54
N ASP A 180 9.48 -2.04 -0.81
CA ASP A 180 8.62 -0.97 -1.37
C ASP A 180 8.09 -1.36 -2.76
N PHE A 181 8.97 -1.93 -3.59
CA PHE A 181 8.61 -2.47 -4.90
C PHE A 181 7.61 -3.63 -4.77
N ILE A 182 7.87 -4.61 -3.91
CA ILE A 182 6.96 -5.75 -3.68
C ILE A 182 5.57 -5.28 -3.23
N VAL A 183 5.51 -4.35 -2.27
CA VAL A 183 4.25 -3.79 -1.78
C VAL A 183 3.49 -3.09 -2.90
N TRP A 184 4.20 -2.37 -3.77
CA TRP A 184 3.59 -1.75 -4.96
C TRP A 184 3.01 -2.79 -5.93
N MET A 185 3.79 -3.82 -6.26
CA MET A 185 3.43 -4.87 -7.23
C MET A 185 2.21 -5.70 -6.84
N ARG A 186 1.82 -5.74 -5.55
CA ARG A 186 0.51 -6.28 -5.14
C ARG A 186 -0.62 -5.34 -5.57
N THR A 187 -1.26 -5.62 -6.70
CA THR A 187 -2.38 -4.82 -7.22
C THR A 187 -3.54 -4.70 -6.23
N ALA A 188 -4.00 -3.48 -5.98
CA ALA A 188 -5.19 -3.22 -5.18
C ALA A 188 -6.48 -3.56 -5.93
N ALA A 189 -7.49 -4.04 -5.21
CA ALA A 189 -8.79 -4.42 -5.79
C ALA A 189 -9.71 -3.22 -6.09
N LEU A 190 -9.48 -2.07 -5.44
CA LEU A 190 -10.32 -0.87 -5.51
C LEU A 190 -9.49 0.34 -5.98
N PRO A 191 -10.12 1.35 -6.62
CA PRO A 191 -9.42 2.54 -7.11
C PRO A 191 -8.95 3.49 -6.01
N THR A 192 -9.51 3.33 -4.81
CA THR A 192 -9.01 3.97 -3.60
C THR A 192 -8.42 2.89 -2.70
N PHE A 193 -7.13 3.00 -2.45
CA PHE A 193 -6.39 2.00 -1.68
C PHE A 193 -5.31 2.66 -0.83
N ARG A 194 -4.79 1.89 0.10
CA ARG A 194 -3.59 2.23 0.88
C ARG A 194 -2.58 1.09 0.80
N LYS A 195 -1.30 1.44 0.83
CA LYS A 195 -0.18 0.51 0.82
C LYS A 195 0.75 0.85 1.96
N LEU A 196 1.30 -0.19 2.59
CA LEU A 196 2.18 -0.02 3.74
C LEU A 196 3.48 0.62 3.25
N TYR A 197 3.87 1.70 3.89
CA TYR A 197 5.09 2.43 3.57
C TYR A 197 6.17 2.10 4.60
N ARG A 198 5.91 2.37 5.88
CA ARG A 198 6.91 2.20 6.95
C ARG A 198 6.28 1.66 8.22
N LEU A 199 7.12 1.04 9.04
CA LEU A 199 6.79 0.64 10.40
C LEU A 199 7.44 1.62 11.38
N ILE A 200 6.71 1.93 12.44
CA ILE A 200 7.22 2.63 13.61
C ILE A 200 7.04 1.66 14.77
N GLU A 201 8.12 0.97 15.10
CA GLU A 201 8.11 -0.03 16.15
C GLU A 201 8.05 0.62 17.53
N ARG A 202 7.29 -0.04 18.41
CA ARG A 202 7.26 0.30 19.82
C ARG A 202 8.61 -0.05 20.44
N LYS A 203 9.33 0.97 20.90
CA LYS A 203 10.63 0.78 21.56
C LYS A 203 10.47 0.17 22.96
N ASN A 204 9.61 0.75 23.80
CA ASN A 204 9.46 0.38 25.20
C ASN A 204 7.97 0.27 25.59
N ASN A 205 7.67 -0.56 26.59
CA ASN A 205 6.31 -0.71 27.11
C ASN A 205 5.82 0.46 27.97
N LEU A 206 6.72 1.33 28.42
CA LEU A 206 6.40 2.43 29.34
C LEU A 206 5.95 3.72 28.66
N GLN A 207 6.23 3.88 27.36
CA GLN A 207 5.88 5.09 26.62
C GLN A 207 5.12 4.71 25.34
N PRO A 208 4.14 5.53 24.91
CA PRO A 208 3.51 5.34 23.62
C PRO A 208 4.54 5.51 22.50
N THR A 209 4.32 4.79 21.40
CA THR A 209 5.15 4.87 20.19
C THR A 209 5.10 6.26 19.57
N LEU A 210 3.90 6.86 19.48
CA LEU A 210 3.71 8.27 19.10
C LEU A 210 2.85 8.94 20.17
N GLN A 211 3.34 10.02 20.78
CA GLN A 211 2.60 10.77 21.79
C GLN A 211 1.61 11.72 21.12
N ALA A 212 0.53 12.07 21.82
CA ALA A 212 -0.29 13.21 21.42
C ALA A 212 0.56 14.49 21.36
N GLY A 213 0.34 15.32 20.35
CA GLY A 213 1.15 16.53 20.13
C GLY A 213 1.28 16.92 18.66
N LYS A 214 2.16 17.90 18.41
CA LYS A 214 2.40 18.44 17.06
C LYS A 214 3.43 17.62 16.30
N TYR A 215 3.14 17.36 15.04
CA TYR A 215 3.96 16.62 14.10
C TYR A 215 4.08 17.39 12.80
N SER A 216 5.13 17.10 12.05
CA SER A 216 5.42 17.67 10.75
C SER A 216 5.74 16.53 9.78
N LEU A 217 5.11 16.56 8.62
CA LEU A 217 5.36 15.63 7.52
C LEU A 217 6.11 16.38 6.43
N ASP A 218 7.34 15.96 6.15
CA ASP A 218 8.08 16.43 4.98
C ASP A 218 7.83 15.47 3.81
N ILE A 219 7.48 16.05 2.67
CA ILE A 219 7.16 15.32 1.45
C ILE A 219 8.10 15.79 0.35
N THR A 220 8.82 14.84 -0.24
CA THR A 220 9.40 15.02 -1.58
C THR A 220 8.36 14.58 -2.60
N TYR A 221 7.81 15.54 -3.34
CA TYR A 221 6.62 15.38 -4.18
C TYR A 221 7.02 15.05 -5.62
N ASN A 222 7.06 13.75 -5.94
CA ASN A 222 7.49 13.22 -7.23
C ASN A 222 6.36 12.53 -8.01
N TYR A 223 5.31 12.03 -7.34
CA TYR A 223 4.28 11.21 -7.94
C TYR A 223 3.08 12.05 -8.41
N PRO A 224 2.87 12.23 -9.73
CA PRO A 224 1.81 13.07 -10.25
C PRO A 224 0.46 12.35 -10.18
N VAL A 225 -0.54 13.01 -9.60
CA VAL A 225 -1.92 12.51 -9.56
C VAL A 225 -2.97 13.47 -10.10
N HIS A 226 -2.60 14.75 -10.27
CA HIS A 226 -3.53 15.81 -10.61
C HIS A 226 -4.12 15.66 -12.01
N SER A 227 -3.36 15.11 -12.97
CA SER A 227 -3.81 14.93 -14.36
C SER A 227 -4.99 13.99 -14.53
N PHE A 228 -5.30 13.18 -13.51
CA PHE A 228 -6.43 12.25 -13.50
C PHE A 228 -7.31 12.44 -12.25
N ASP A 229 -7.30 13.63 -11.65
CA ASP A 229 -8.09 13.96 -10.44
C ASP A 229 -7.85 12.99 -9.27
N GLY A 230 -6.65 12.41 -9.19
CA GLY A 230 -6.26 11.55 -8.10
C GLY A 230 -5.89 12.35 -6.84
N ARG A 231 -6.06 11.73 -5.67
CA ARG A 231 -5.59 12.28 -4.38
C ARG A 231 -4.55 11.39 -3.72
N LYS A 232 -3.60 12.03 -3.04
CA LYS A 232 -2.57 11.40 -2.21
C LYS A 232 -2.77 11.72 -0.75
N ARG A 233 -2.61 10.70 0.10
CA ARG A 233 -2.73 10.85 1.56
C ARG A 233 -1.72 10.01 2.30
N MET A 234 -1.27 10.50 3.43
CA MET A 234 -0.52 9.76 4.43
C MET A 234 -1.49 9.34 5.54
N ILE A 235 -1.40 8.09 5.97
CA ILE A 235 -2.28 7.49 6.98
C ILE A 235 -1.41 6.82 8.04
N LEU A 236 -1.59 7.19 9.30
CA LEU A 236 -1.06 6.45 10.45
C LEU A 236 -2.18 5.61 11.05
N SER A 237 -1.90 4.34 11.35
CA SER A 237 -2.86 3.44 11.99
C SER A 237 -2.15 2.44 12.87
N THR A 238 -2.76 2.09 14.00
CA THR A 238 -2.47 0.83 14.68
C THR A 238 -3.30 -0.29 14.04
N ILE A 239 -2.92 -1.54 14.32
CA ILE A 239 -3.72 -2.73 14.00
C ILE A 239 -4.11 -3.43 15.30
N SER A 240 -5.30 -4.01 15.31
CA SER A 240 -5.70 -5.03 16.28
C SER A 240 -5.50 -6.41 15.65
N TRP A 241 -5.83 -7.47 16.40
CA TRP A 241 -5.83 -8.84 15.87
C TRP A 241 -6.71 -8.98 14.61
N MET A 242 -7.79 -8.21 14.49
CA MET A 242 -8.69 -8.22 13.33
C MET A 242 -8.27 -7.24 12.21
N GLY A 243 -7.05 -6.69 12.30
CA GLY A 243 -6.52 -5.72 11.35
C GLY A 243 -6.79 -4.27 11.75
N GLY A 244 -6.88 -3.38 10.77
CA GLY A 244 -7.10 -1.94 10.99
C GLY A 244 -8.56 -1.58 11.31
N LYS A 245 -8.81 -0.30 11.56
CA LYS A 245 -10.16 0.24 11.84
C LYS A 245 -11.14 -0.03 10.70
N ASN A 246 -12.08 -0.96 10.91
CA ASN A 246 -13.20 -1.21 10.02
C ASN A 246 -14.44 -1.69 10.82
N PRO A 247 -15.44 -0.81 11.06
CA PRO A 247 -16.60 -1.16 11.87
C PRO A 247 -17.64 -2.04 11.12
N PHE A 248 -17.50 -2.21 9.79
CA PHE A 248 -18.50 -2.88 8.96
C PHE A 248 -18.84 -4.28 9.47
N LEU A 249 -17.84 -5.09 9.79
CA LEU A 249 -18.05 -6.47 10.25
C LEU A 249 -18.88 -6.48 11.55
N GLY A 250 -18.52 -5.64 12.52
CA GLY A 250 -19.24 -5.54 13.79
C GLY A 250 -20.69 -5.08 13.62
N ILE A 251 -20.91 -4.06 12.78
CA ILE A 251 -22.26 -3.58 12.45
C ILE A 251 -23.06 -4.69 11.76
N ALA A 252 -22.48 -5.39 10.78
CA ALA A 252 -23.15 -6.47 10.06
C ALA A 252 -23.59 -7.61 11.00
N TYR A 253 -22.71 -8.06 11.92
CA TYR A 253 -23.07 -9.09 12.90
C TYR A 253 -24.19 -8.64 13.84
N ILE A 254 -24.15 -7.40 14.34
CA ILE A 254 -25.21 -6.87 15.20
C ILE A 254 -26.54 -6.82 14.42
N THR A 255 -26.54 -6.28 13.20
CA THR A 255 -27.75 -6.15 12.38
C THR A 255 -28.36 -7.51 12.07
N VAL A 256 -27.57 -8.46 11.57
CA VAL A 256 -28.06 -9.81 11.25
C VAL A 256 -28.51 -10.54 12.52
N GLY A 257 -27.76 -10.42 13.61
CA GLY A 257 -28.12 -10.99 14.92
C GLY A 257 -29.46 -10.44 15.44
N SER A 258 -29.68 -9.14 15.36
CA SER A 258 -30.94 -8.50 15.77
C SER A 258 -32.12 -8.96 14.91
N ILE A 259 -31.94 -9.09 13.58
CA ILE A 259 -32.99 -9.59 12.68
C ILE A 259 -33.33 -11.04 13.03
N CYS A 260 -32.32 -11.91 13.22
CA CYS A 260 -32.53 -13.31 13.59
C CYS A 260 -33.20 -13.44 14.96
N PHE A 261 -32.82 -12.64 15.95
CA PHE A 261 -33.44 -12.62 17.27
C PHE A 261 -34.91 -12.20 17.19
N PHE A 262 -35.20 -11.12 16.46
CA PHE A 262 -36.57 -10.65 16.25
C PHE A 262 -37.43 -11.72 15.57
N LEU A 263 -36.94 -12.34 14.49
CA LEU A 263 -37.63 -13.44 13.83
C LEU A 263 -37.83 -14.64 14.76
N GLY A 264 -36.85 -14.96 15.60
CA GLY A 264 -36.96 -16.00 16.63
C GLY A 264 -38.07 -15.72 17.63
N VAL A 265 -38.18 -14.48 18.13
CA VAL A 265 -39.27 -14.06 19.03
C VAL A 265 -40.63 -14.15 18.34
N VAL A 266 -40.73 -13.68 17.09
CA VAL A 266 -41.98 -13.76 16.30
C VAL A 266 -42.40 -15.23 16.11
N LEU A 267 -41.47 -16.10 15.72
CA LEU A 267 -41.73 -17.53 15.55
C LEU A 267 -42.10 -18.21 16.88
N LEU A 268 -41.49 -17.82 17.99
CA LEU A 268 -41.84 -18.31 19.32
C LEU A 268 -43.27 -17.91 19.72
N ILE A 269 -43.67 -16.66 19.44
CA ILE A 269 -45.04 -16.19 19.68
C ILE A 269 -46.03 -16.96 18.80
N ILE A 270 -45.72 -17.17 17.51
CA ILE A 270 -46.55 -17.95 16.59
C ILE A 270 -46.67 -19.39 17.09
N HIS A 271 -45.56 -20.02 17.48
CA HIS A 271 -45.56 -21.39 18.02
C HIS A 271 -46.39 -21.49 19.30
N HIS A 272 -46.28 -20.54 20.22
CA HIS A 272 -47.10 -20.55 21.44
C HIS A 272 -48.59 -20.31 21.14
N LYS A 273 -48.93 -19.50 20.13
CA LYS A 273 -50.32 -19.21 19.75
C LYS A 273 -50.99 -20.36 18.98
N TYR A 274 -50.24 -21.06 18.14
CA TYR A 274 -50.78 -22.07 17.20
C TYR A 274 -50.29 -23.50 17.47
N GLY A 275 -49.36 -23.71 18.40
CA GLY A 275 -48.75 -25.01 18.71
C GLY A 275 -49.70 -26.04 19.32
N ASN A 276 -50.89 -25.63 19.79
CA ASN A 276 -51.95 -26.56 20.20
C ASN A 276 -52.80 -27.09 19.02
N ARG A 277 -52.55 -26.68 17.77
CA ARG A 277 -53.20 -27.27 16.58
C ARG A 277 -52.37 -28.47 16.09
N ASN A 278 -52.47 -29.59 16.81
CA ASN A 278 -52.46 -30.98 16.32
C ASN A 278 -51.93 -31.97 17.38
N THR A 279 -52.81 -32.32 18.33
CA THR A 279 -52.86 -33.67 18.91
C THR A 279 -54.21 -34.33 18.61
N SER A 280 -54.81 -33.98 17.47
CA SER A 280 -56.06 -34.57 16.98
C SER A 280 -55.88 -34.93 15.50
N ALA A 281 -55.01 -35.90 15.23
CA ALA A 281 -55.17 -36.70 14.02
C ALA A 281 -56.29 -37.71 14.32
N ASP A 282 -57.54 -37.23 14.26
CA ASP A 282 -58.69 -38.14 14.19
C ASP A 282 -58.62 -38.83 12.82
N ILE A 283 -58.23 -40.10 12.84
CA ILE A 283 -58.31 -41.02 11.71
C ILE A 283 -59.79 -41.44 11.61
N PRO A 284 -60.54 -41.07 10.55
CA PRO A 284 -61.88 -41.59 10.37
C PRO A 284 -61.80 -43.03 9.86
N ASN A 285 -62.54 -43.93 10.52
CA ASN A 285 -62.83 -45.30 10.06
C ASN A 285 -63.57 -45.33 8.73
#